data_AF-A0A537UVV2-F1
#
_entry.id   AF-A0A537UVV2-F1
#
_cell.length_a   1.000
_cell.length_b   1.000
_cell.length_c   1.000
_cell.angle_alpha   90.00
_cell.angle_beta   90.00
_cell.angle_gamma   90.00
#
_symmetry.space_group_name_H-M   'P 1'
#
loop_
_entity.id
_entity.type
_entity.pdbx_description
1 polymer ?
#
loop_
_entity_poly.entity_id
_entity_poly.type
_entity_poly.pdbx_seq_one_letter_code
_entity_poly.pdbx_strand_id
1 'polypeptide(L)'
;MTAILLIAGACFVFFFSVADAQAQTQGQVGSCEDAAELAVLPSPIVPWKGAPLRVIFAVEKPLEGELSLVAPDGSVAAKSRERHGGPPYFWFAEVATPAAGTWHAKLAASECGTITREIAVRATEPPRPQGTEGSLWPLRNTWNRETENLYSAWIEKLFDAPLDATLSWKALHEVLRDRSRNVLFNHLGLREDSMGMMIRPDCADLPYFLRAYFAFKMGLPFGYTKCTRGGGGEGPKCHGWWNIQNLEPPPAPEPPPEQRIASPTGVMEMFQAPAPQPVVPPVSRLASLKRLGLAAGFGEYLRSSVADGVHSGTGRTALNDDNSDYYPVSLKEETLRPGTVYIDPYGHVLVLAKRMAQSDDAAGLFLAVDAQPDGTVARKRFWRGNFLFAQDPALGGPGFKRFRPIVRDKNGALRRLTNAE
;
A
#
# COMPACT_ATOMS: atom_id res chain seq x y z
N MET A 1 -40.15 -36.75 -83.44
CA MET A 1 -38.69 -36.89 -83.25
C MET A 1 -38.28 -35.93 -82.13
N THR A 2 -37.67 -36.48 -81.07
CA THR A 2 -36.81 -35.83 -80.05
C THR A 2 -37.33 -34.56 -79.34
N ALA A 3 -37.83 -34.65 -78.11
CA ALA A 3 -37.10 -34.63 -76.80
C ALA A 3 -36.62 -33.20 -76.45
N ILE A 4 -36.73 -32.64 -75.23
CA ILE A 4 -36.42 -33.14 -73.88
C ILE A 4 -37.19 -32.30 -72.82
N LEU A 5 -37.57 -32.98 -71.73
CA LEU A 5 -38.20 -32.49 -70.49
C LEU A 5 -37.28 -31.59 -69.63
N LEU A 6 -37.88 -30.78 -68.75
CA LEU A 6 -37.76 -30.95 -67.28
C LEU A 6 -38.95 -30.25 -66.59
N ILE A 7 -39.70 -31.03 -65.80
CA ILE A 7 -40.98 -30.70 -65.18
C ILE A 7 -40.81 -30.62 -63.65
N ALA A 8 -41.40 -29.56 -63.08
CA ALA A 8 -42.15 -29.39 -61.83
C ALA A 8 -41.68 -30.01 -60.49
N GLY A 9 -42.09 -29.32 -59.42
CA GLY A 9 -42.32 -29.98 -58.13
C GLY A 9 -42.42 -29.01 -56.95
N ALA A 10 -43.61 -28.47 -56.72
CA ALA A 10 -43.99 -27.70 -55.53
C ALA A 10 -44.40 -28.63 -54.36
N CYS A 11 -44.84 -27.99 -53.25
CA CYS A 11 -45.73 -28.46 -52.16
C CYS A 11 -45.04 -28.72 -50.79
N PHE A 12 -45.33 -27.92 -49.74
CA PHE A 12 -46.48 -27.96 -48.79
C PHE A 12 -46.29 -29.06 -47.71
N VAL A 13 -46.66 -29.01 -46.42
CA VAL A 13 -47.70 -28.36 -45.60
C VAL A 13 -47.31 -28.62 -44.10
N PHE A 14 -47.63 -27.67 -43.19
CA PHE A 14 -48.09 -27.74 -41.77
C PHE A 14 -47.67 -28.86 -40.78
N PHE A 15 -47.49 -28.51 -39.49
CA PHE A 15 -48.53 -28.54 -38.42
C PHE A 15 -47.93 -28.21 -37.02
N PHE A 16 -48.73 -27.51 -36.19
CA PHE A 16 -48.51 -27.22 -34.77
C PHE A 16 -48.71 -28.46 -33.87
N SER A 17 -48.00 -28.56 -32.72
CA SER A 17 -48.57 -28.98 -31.41
C SER A 17 -47.56 -28.93 -30.25
N VAL A 18 -48.11 -29.03 -29.04
CA VAL A 18 -47.73 -28.42 -27.75
C VAL A 18 -47.12 -29.42 -26.74
N ALA A 19 -46.34 -28.90 -25.77
CA ALA A 19 -45.85 -29.50 -24.49
C ALA A 19 -44.81 -30.64 -24.64
N ASP A 20 -43.76 -30.81 -23.82
CA ASP A 20 -43.45 -30.34 -22.47
C ASP A 20 -41.94 -30.59 -22.17
N ALA A 21 -41.44 -29.98 -21.09
CA ALA A 21 -40.24 -30.34 -20.33
C ALA A 21 -38.89 -30.58 -21.05
N GLN A 22 -38.00 -29.58 -20.98
CA GLN A 22 -36.62 -29.82 -20.57
C GLN A 22 -36.01 -28.55 -19.95
N ALA A 23 -35.74 -28.65 -18.65
CA ALA A 23 -34.97 -27.68 -17.90
C ALA A 23 -33.59 -27.51 -18.56
N GLN A 24 -33.31 -26.30 -19.05
CA GLN A 24 -31.95 -25.85 -19.30
C GLN A 24 -31.70 -24.62 -18.44
N THR A 25 -30.87 -24.88 -17.44
CA THR A 25 -30.18 -23.98 -16.53
C THR A 25 -29.77 -22.68 -17.24
N GLN A 26 -30.57 -21.63 -17.06
CA GLN A 26 -30.19 -20.28 -17.45
C GLN A 26 -29.04 -19.82 -16.56
N GLY A 27 -28.04 -19.22 -17.20
CA GLY A 27 -26.72 -18.95 -16.66
C GLY A 27 -26.71 -18.16 -15.35
N GLN A 28 -25.73 -18.53 -14.51
CA GLN A 28 -25.22 -17.65 -13.47
C GLN A 28 -24.76 -16.34 -14.11
N VAL A 29 -25.55 -15.30 -13.88
CA VAL A 29 -25.10 -13.90 -13.94
C VAL A 29 -23.92 -13.77 -12.99
N GLY A 30 -22.80 -13.21 -13.45
CA GLY A 30 -21.59 -13.00 -12.64
C GLY A 30 -21.93 -12.31 -11.32
N SER A 31 -21.37 -12.81 -10.22
CA SER A 31 -21.70 -12.35 -8.87
C SER A 31 -21.36 -10.86 -8.71
N CYS A 32 -22.14 -10.10 -7.92
CA CYS A 32 -21.79 -8.71 -7.66
C CYS A 32 -20.42 -8.55 -6.95
N GLU A 33 -19.92 -9.60 -6.32
CA GLU A 33 -18.58 -9.64 -5.73
C GLU A 33 -17.48 -9.46 -6.78
N ASP A 34 -17.61 -10.15 -7.92
CA ASP A 34 -16.68 -10.03 -9.05
C ASP A 34 -16.86 -8.69 -9.76
N ALA A 35 -18.09 -8.18 -9.81
CA ALA A 35 -18.40 -6.90 -10.43
C ALA A 35 -17.91 -5.69 -9.62
N ALA A 36 -17.77 -5.79 -8.30
CA ALA A 36 -17.41 -4.68 -7.41
C ALA A 36 -15.92 -4.60 -7.05
N GLU A 37 -15.09 -5.56 -7.50
CA GLU A 37 -13.66 -5.67 -7.16
C GLU A 37 -13.41 -5.55 -5.65
N LEU A 38 -14.07 -6.44 -4.91
CA LEU A 38 -14.17 -6.42 -3.46
C LEU A 38 -12.85 -6.74 -2.74
N ALA A 39 -12.50 -5.96 -1.72
CA ALA A 39 -11.43 -6.26 -0.77
C ALA A 39 -11.92 -6.19 0.69
N VAL A 40 -11.60 -7.20 1.49
CA VAL A 40 -11.99 -7.26 2.91
C VAL A 40 -10.77 -7.52 3.78
N LEU A 41 -10.63 -6.72 4.84
CA LEU A 41 -9.52 -6.80 5.79
C LEU A 41 -10.04 -6.95 7.22
N PRO A 42 -10.04 -8.16 7.78
CA PRO A 42 -10.13 -8.34 9.22
C PRO A 42 -8.80 -8.04 9.91
N SER A 43 -8.85 -7.45 11.09
CA SER A 43 -7.71 -7.17 11.95
C SER A 43 -8.04 -7.54 13.40
N PRO A 44 -7.18 -8.27 14.13
CA PRO A 44 -5.82 -8.71 13.74
C PRO A 44 -5.80 -9.79 12.65
N ILE A 45 -4.61 -10.11 12.11
CA ILE A 45 -4.40 -11.08 11.02
C ILE A 45 -5.09 -12.43 11.27
N VAL A 46 -5.05 -12.88 12.53
CA VAL A 46 -5.81 -14.03 13.01
C VAL A 46 -6.68 -13.53 14.16
N PRO A 47 -7.96 -13.21 13.91
CA PRO A 47 -8.88 -12.74 14.95
C PRO A 47 -9.03 -13.74 16.09
N TRP A 48 -9.11 -13.24 17.31
CA TRP A 48 -9.31 -14.03 18.52
C TRP A 48 -10.00 -13.21 19.60
N LYS A 49 -10.68 -13.87 20.54
CA LYS A 49 -11.56 -13.20 21.52
C LYS A 49 -10.90 -12.17 22.43
N GLY A 50 -9.56 -12.21 22.56
CA GLY A 50 -8.79 -11.30 23.41
C GLY A 50 -8.32 -10.02 22.72
N ALA A 51 -8.72 -9.77 21.47
CA ALA A 51 -8.44 -8.53 20.75
C ALA A 51 -9.69 -8.02 20.02
N PRO A 52 -9.84 -6.69 19.83
CA PRO A 52 -10.92 -6.14 19.02
C PRO A 52 -10.92 -6.68 17.60
N LEU A 53 -12.09 -7.09 17.10
CA LEU A 53 -12.30 -7.42 15.71
C LEU A 53 -12.61 -6.14 14.95
N ARG A 54 -11.70 -5.73 14.08
CA ARG A 54 -11.86 -4.58 13.18
C ARG A 54 -11.95 -5.07 11.76
N VAL A 55 -12.87 -4.51 10.97
CA VAL A 55 -13.08 -4.93 9.58
C VAL A 55 -13.16 -3.69 8.70
N ILE A 56 -12.29 -3.63 7.69
CA ILE A 56 -12.47 -2.75 6.53
C ILE A 56 -13.07 -3.57 5.40
N PHE A 57 -14.05 -2.99 4.73
CA PHE A 57 -14.70 -3.54 3.55
C PHE A 57 -14.59 -2.48 2.46
N ALA A 58 -13.92 -2.77 1.35
CA ALA A 58 -13.62 -1.81 0.29
C ALA A 58 -14.07 -2.34 -1.09
N VAL A 59 -14.62 -1.46 -1.92
CA VAL A 59 -15.10 -1.76 -3.27
C VAL A 59 -14.70 -0.64 -4.23
N GLU A 60 -14.46 -0.96 -5.49
CA GLU A 60 -14.04 0.06 -6.45
C GLU A 60 -15.19 0.87 -7.01
N LYS A 61 -16.28 0.17 -7.31
CA LYS A 61 -17.42 0.81 -7.96
C LYS A 61 -18.25 1.56 -6.92
N PRO A 62 -18.82 2.71 -7.30
CA PRO A 62 -19.78 3.40 -6.45
C PRO A 62 -20.86 2.44 -6.01
N LEU A 63 -21.02 2.32 -4.70
CA LEU A 63 -22.00 1.43 -4.09
C LEU A 63 -22.52 2.09 -2.83
N GLU A 64 -23.85 2.10 -2.66
CA GLU A 64 -24.48 2.44 -1.39
C GLU A 64 -24.74 1.16 -0.61
N GLY A 65 -24.47 1.20 0.69
CA GLY A 65 -24.67 0.03 1.53
C GLY A 65 -24.42 0.27 3.01
N GLU A 66 -24.82 -0.72 3.81
CA GLU A 66 -24.56 -0.81 5.25
C GLU A 66 -23.69 -2.04 5.51
N LEU A 67 -22.51 -1.82 6.11
CA LEU A 67 -21.70 -2.89 6.66
C LEU A 67 -22.28 -3.31 8.01
N SER A 68 -22.40 -4.61 8.26
CA SER A 68 -22.76 -5.19 9.55
C SER A 68 -21.85 -6.34 9.92
N LEU A 69 -21.51 -6.44 11.21
CA LEU A 69 -20.78 -7.57 11.78
C LEU A 69 -21.76 -8.42 12.58
N VAL A 70 -22.04 -9.62 12.07
CA VAL A 70 -22.98 -10.57 12.68
C VAL A 70 -22.18 -11.60 13.48
N ALA A 71 -22.52 -11.72 14.77
CA ALA A 71 -21.90 -12.63 15.72
C ALA A 71 -22.29 -14.09 15.46
N PRO A 72 -21.58 -15.06 16.07
CA PRO A 72 -21.88 -16.49 15.89
C PRO A 72 -23.28 -16.92 16.35
N ASP A 73 -23.90 -16.16 17.25
CA ASP A 73 -25.28 -16.38 17.71
C ASP A 73 -26.35 -15.78 16.78
N GLY A 74 -25.93 -15.15 15.67
CA GLY A 74 -26.81 -14.50 14.69
C GLY A 74 -27.17 -13.04 15.02
N SER A 75 -26.75 -12.50 16.17
CA SER A 75 -26.99 -11.11 16.53
C SER A 75 -26.09 -10.15 15.74
N VAL A 76 -26.58 -8.94 15.45
CA VAL A 76 -25.75 -7.89 14.83
C VAL A 76 -25.02 -7.11 15.91
N ALA A 77 -23.70 -7.27 16.00
CA ALA A 77 -22.91 -6.64 17.05
C ALA A 77 -22.41 -5.23 16.69
N ALA A 78 -22.22 -4.95 15.39
CA ALA A 78 -21.80 -3.64 14.91
C ALA A 78 -22.39 -3.34 13.53
N LYS A 79 -22.61 -2.06 13.23
CA LYS A 79 -23.08 -1.55 11.93
C LYS A 79 -22.34 -0.28 11.55
N SER A 80 -22.17 -0.07 10.26
CA SER A 80 -21.63 1.16 9.69
C SER A 80 -22.31 1.47 8.36
N ARG A 81 -23.04 2.60 8.33
CA ARG A 81 -23.64 3.16 7.11
C ARG A 81 -22.74 4.20 6.46
N GLU A 82 -21.75 4.71 7.19
CA GLU A 82 -20.88 5.75 6.69
C GLU A 82 -19.98 5.14 5.60
N ARG A 83 -20.26 5.54 4.35
CA ARG A 83 -19.40 5.25 3.23
C ARG A 83 -18.32 6.32 3.14
N HIS A 84 -17.08 5.89 3.29
CA HIS A 84 -15.91 6.73 3.10
C HIS A 84 -15.34 6.57 1.68
N GLY A 85 -14.48 7.50 1.26
CA GLY A 85 -13.75 7.40 -0.01
C GLY A 85 -14.38 8.05 -1.25
N GLY A 86 -13.59 8.03 -2.33
CA GLY A 86 -14.05 7.88 -3.71
C GLY A 86 -13.81 6.42 -4.11
N PRO A 87 -13.27 6.06 -5.28
CA PRO A 87 -12.72 4.71 -5.47
C PRO A 87 -11.36 4.55 -4.72
N PRO A 88 -11.17 3.52 -3.87
CA PRO A 88 -12.19 2.59 -3.41
C PRO A 88 -13.10 3.22 -2.35
N TYR A 89 -14.37 2.90 -2.45
CA TYR A 89 -15.36 3.21 -1.43
C TYR A 89 -15.17 2.20 -0.31
N PHE A 90 -15.27 2.62 0.95
CA PHE A 90 -15.10 1.69 2.05
C PHE A 90 -15.98 1.97 3.25
N TRP A 91 -16.20 0.90 4.02
CA TRP A 91 -16.86 0.90 5.31
C TRP A 91 -15.92 0.32 6.36
N PHE A 92 -16.09 0.78 7.59
CA PHE A 92 -15.36 0.29 8.75
C PHE A 92 -16.32 -0.06 9.88
N ALA A 93 -16.12 -1.21 10.51
CA ALA A 93 -16.84 -1.62 11.71
C ALA A 93 -15.88 -2.29 12.70
N GLU A 94 -16.16 -2.12 13.99
CA GLU A 94 -15.37 -2.69 15.08
C GLU A 94 -16.28 -3.34 16.13
N VAL A 95 -15.84 -4.49 16.64
CA VAL A 95 -16.36 -5.13 17.85
C VAL A 95 -15.23 -5.20 18.87
N ALA A 96 -15.34 -4.46 19.96
CA ALA A 96 -14.27 -4.33 20.96
C ALA A 96 -13.92 -5.66 21.64
N THR A 97 -14.94 -6.51 21.89
CA THR A 97 -14.80 -7.79 22.59
C THR A 97 -15.55 -8.89 21.82
N PRO A 98 -14.96 -9.45 20.75
CA PRO A 98 -15.65 -10.44 19.93
C PRO A 98 -15.71 -11.80 20.63
N ALA A 99 -16.86 -12.49 20.53
CA ALA A 99 -16.98 -13.89 20.92
C ALA A 99 -16.19 -14.80 19.95
N ALA A 100 -15.73 -15.95 20.43
CA ALA A 100 -15.13 -16.97 19.57
C ALA A 100 -16.20 -17.64 18.69
N GLY A 101 -15.85 -17.97 17.45
CA GLY A 101 -16.74 -18.59 16.48
C GLY A 101 -16.66 -17.93 15.10
N THR A 102 -17.58 -18.31 14.22
CA THR A 102 -17.68 -17.75 12.86
C THR A 102 -18.52 -16.48 12.87
N TRP A 103 -17.87 -15.37 12.54
CA TRP A 103 -18.51 -14.08 12.32
C TRP A 103 -18.82 -13.89 10.84
N HIS A 104 -19.84 -13.10 10.53
CA HIS A 104 -20.16 -12.72 9.16
C HIS A 104 -20.08 -11.21 9.01
N ALA A 105 -19.13 -10.74 8.19
CA ALA A 105 -19.11 -9.36 7.71
C ALA A 105 -20.02 -9.25 6.49
N LYS A 106 -21.13 -8.54 6.63
CA LYS A 106 -22.16 -8.42 5.60
C LYS A 106 -22.25 -6.99 5.10
N LEU A 107 -22.04 -6.77 3.81
CA LEU A 107 -22.35 -5.51 3.14
C LEU A 107 -23.69 -5.66 2.42
N ALA A 108 -24.74 -5.06 2.98
CA ALA A 108 -26.03 -4.99 2.34
C ALA A 108 -26.03 -3.85 1.32
N ALA A 109 -25.92 -4.20 0.04
CA ALA A 109 -25.83 -3.26 -1.07
C ALA A 109 -27.19 -3.09 -1.75
N SER A 110 -27.61 -1.85 -1.99
CA SER A 110 -28.95 -1.53 -2.54
C SER A 110 -29.18 -2.13 -3.93
N GLU A 111 -28.12 -2.28 -4.73
CA GLU A 111 -28.21 -2.68 -6.16
C GLU A 111 -27.82 -4.15 -6.40
N CYS A 112 -27.31 -4.85 -5.38
CA CYS A 112 -26.58 -6.10 -5.55
C CYS A 112 -26.90 -7.21 -4.54
N GLY A 113 -27.82 -6.95 -3.60
CA GLY A 113 -28.08 -7.86 -2.49
C GLY A 113 -26.97 -7.80 -1.43
N THR A 114 -26.89 -8.82 -0.58
CA THR A 114 -25.94 -8.84 0.55
C THR A 114 -24.71 -9.65 0.22
N ILE A 115 -23.56 -8.99 0.22
CA ILE A 115 -22.23 -9.63 0.13
C ILE A 115 -21.83 -10.09 1.52
N THR A 116 -21.41 -11.35 1.69
CA THR A 116 -21.06 -11.91 3.01
C THR A 116 -19.67 -12.49 3.00
N ARG A 117 -18.84 -12.12 3.98
CA ARG A 117 -17.53 -12.73 4.23
C ARG A 117 -17.46 -13.30 5.64
N GLU A 118 -17.10 -14.58 5.71
CA GLU A 118 -16.90 -15.26 6.98
C GLU A 118 -15.53 -14.90 7.59
N ILE A 119 -15.52 -14.72 8.91
CA ILE A 119 -14.33 -14.39 9.69
C ILE A 119 -14.30 -15.32 10.90
N ALA A 120 -13.29 -16.18 10.98
CA ALA A 120 -13.10 -17.05 12.13
C ALA A 120 -12.41 -16.28 13.28
N VAL A 121 -13.07 -16.20 14.44
CA VAL A 121 -12.50 -15.66 15.68
C VAL A 121 -12.15 -16.80 16.62
N ARG A 122 -10.87 -16.96 16.95
CA ARG A 122 -10.37 -18.02 17.83
C ARG A 122 -10.69 -17.78 19.31
N ALA A 123 -10.84 -18.87 20.06
CA ALA A 123 -11.04 -18.83 21.52
C ALA A 123 -9.75 -18.52 22.30
N THR A 124 -8.58 -18.78 21.72
CA THR A 124 -7.26 -18.60 22.35
C THR A 124 -6.36 -17.71 21.49
N GLU A 125 -5.35 -17.09 22.10
CA GLU A 125 -4.35 -16.29 21.37
C GLU A 125 -3.67 -17.17 20.30
N PRO A 126 -3.67 -16.75 19.03
CA PRO A 126 -3.03 -17.50 17.96
C PRO A 126 -1.50 -17.45 18.10
N PRO A 127 -0.77 -18.40 17.48
CA PRO A 127 0.67 -18.31 17.37
C PRO A 127 1.10 -16.99 16.73
N ARG A 128 2.10 -16.34 17.32
CA ARG A 128 2.64 -15.09 16.80
C ARG A 128 3.37 -15.33 15.48
N PRO A 129 3.26 -14.43 14.48
CA PRO A 129 4.05 -14.51 13.27
C PRO A 129 5.54 -14.58 13.60
N GLN A 130 6.25 -15.45 12.91
CA GLN A 130 7.70 -15.62 13.06
C GLN A 130 8.45 -15.10 11.84
N GLY A 131 9.74 -14.83 12.01
CA GLY A 131 10.62 -14.47 10.90
C GLY A 131 10.68 -15.56 9.84
N THR A 132 10.97 -15.17 8.60
CA THR A 132 11.21 -16.10 7.48
C THR A 132 12.65 -15.98 6.99
N GLU A 133 13.18 -16.99 6.33
CA GLU A 133 14.49 -16.92 5.70
C GLU A 133 14.48 -16.03 4.45
N GLY A 134 15.62 -15.41 4.14
CA GLY A 134 15.79 -14.60 2.93
C GLY A 134 14.94 -13.32 2.82
N SER A 135 14.19 -12.93 3.85
CA SER A 135 13.41 -11.69 3.89
C SER A 135 13.34 -11.12 5.30
N LEU A 136 13.22 -9.79 5.41
CA LEU A 136 13.09 -9.09 6.69
C LEU A 136 11.76 -9.42 7.40
N TRP A 137 10.68 -9.59 6.64
CA TRP A 137 9.39 -10.09 7.14
C TRP A 137 8.76 -11.13 6.20
N PRO A 138 7.84 -11.97 6.71
CA PRO A 138 7.13 -12.96 5.89
C PRO A 138 6.28 -12.31 4.80
N LEU A 139 6.48 -12.75 3.57
CA LEU A 139 5.63 -12.44 2.44
C LEU A 139 4.41 -13.37 2.46
N ARG A 140 3.25 -12.82 2.81
CA ARG A 140 1.96 -13.53 2.93
C ARG A 140 0.95 -13.09 1.88
N ASN A 141 1.21 -11.97 1.21
CA ASN A 141 0.32 -11.36 0.26
C ASN A 141 1.14 -10.69 -0.88
N THR A 142 0.45 -10.25 -1.94
CA THR A 142 1.04 -9.56 -3.08
C THR A 142 0.36 -8.22 -3.31
N TRP A 143 1.08 -7.29 -3.93
CA TRP A 143 0.44 -6.07 -4.43
C TRP A 143 -0.44 -6.42 -5.62
N ASN A 144 -1.72 -6.14 -5.49
CA ASN A 144 -2.77 -6.34 -6.48
C ASN A 144 -3.86 -5.27 -6.26
N ARG A 145 -4.92 -5.31 -7.05
CA ARG A 145 -5.99 -4.30 -6.97
C ARG A 145 -6.64 -4.23 -5.59
N GLU A 146 -6.95 -5.38 -5.00
CA GLU A 146 -7.56 -5.49 -3.67
C GLU A 146 -6.68 -4.86 -2.57
N THR A 147 -5.38 -5.18 -2.56
CA THR A 147 -4.44 -4.67 -1.55
C THR A 147 -4.11 -3.20 -1.75
N GLU A 148 -4.11 -2.69 -2.99
CA GLU A 148 -4.06 -1.26 -3.28
C GLU A 148 -5.32 -0.52 -2.79
N ASN A 149 -6.48 -1.18 -2.86
CA ASN A 149 -7.73 -0.63 -2.34
C ASN A 149 -7.72 -0.58 -0.81
N LEU A 150 -7.28 -1.64 -0.16
CA LEU A 150 -7.09 -1.66 1.29
C LEU A 150 -6.06 -0.63 1.76
N TYR A 151 -4.98 -0.42 1.00
CA TYR A 151 -4.00 0.64 1.30
C TYR A 151 -4.65 2.02 1.23
N SER A 152 -5.42 2.30 0.18
CA SER A 152 -6.10 3.58 0.02
C SER A 152 -7.13 3.81 1.14
N ALA A 153 -7.96 2.82 1.45
CA ALA A 153 -8.92 2.88 2.56
C ALA A 153 -8.24 3.07 3.93
N TRP A 154 -7.12 2.39 4.16
CA TRP A 154 -6.34 2.56 5.39
C TRP A 154 -5.75 3.96 5.53
N ILE A 155 -5.21 4.54 4.45
CA ILE A 155 -4.68 5.91 4.46
C ILE A 155 -5.78 6.91 4.82
N GLU A 156 -6.95 6.80 4.17
CA GLU A 156 -8.07 7.69 4.47
C GLU A 156 -8.51 7.55 5.92
N LYS A 157 -8.73 6.31 6.39
CA LYS A 157 -9.16 6.05 7.77
C LYS A 157 -8.14 6.53 8.81
N LEU A 158 -6.84 6.42 8.53
CA LEU A 158 -5.78 6.84 9.45
C LEU A 158 -5.81 8.36 9.70
N PHE A 159 -6.11 9.15 8.66
CA PHE A 159 -6.10 10.62 8.70
C PHE A 159 -7.50 11.27 8.66
N ASP A 160 -8.54 10.47 8.81
CA ASP A 160 -9.91 10.95 8.81
C ASP A 160 -10.22 11.81 10.04
N ALA A 161 -10.95 12.90 9.81
CA ALA A 161 -11.50 13.83 10.80
C ALA A 161 -12.38 14.85 10.07
N PRO A 162 -13.23 15.61 10.78
CA PRO A 162 -14.01 16.72 10.22
C PRO A 162 -13.19 17.68 9.37
N LEU A 163 -13.78 18.32 8.35
CA LEU A 163 -13.08 19.12 7.34
C LEU A 163 -12.46 20.43 7.87
N ASP A 164 -13.03 20.93 8.95
CA ASP A 164 -12.57 22.10 9.70
C ASP A 164 -11.51 21.75 10.76
N ALA A 165 -11.36 20.47 11.09
CA ALA A 165 -10.34 20.01 12.02
C ALA A 165 -8.93 20.19 11.44
N THR A 166 -8.12 20.98 12.14
CA THR A 166 -6.69 21.08 11.90
C THR A 166 -5.99 19.95 12.63
N LEU A 167 -5.42 19.00 11.89
CA LEU A 167 -4.69 17.87 12.48
C LEU A 167 -3.19 18.07 12.32
N SER A 168 -2.49 17.95 13.44
CA SER A 168 -1.03 17.96 13.49
C SER A 168 -0.56 17.06 14.63
N TRP A 169 0.46 16.25 14.35
CA TRP A 169 1.09 15.34 15.29
C TRP A 169 2.59 15.58 15.28
N LYS A 170 3.26 15.47 16.43
CA LYS A 170 4.70 15.73 16.53
C LYS A 170 5.54 14.69 15.78
N ALA A 171 4.94 13.55 15.47
CA ALA A 171 5.55 12.46 14.72
C ALA A 171 4.51 11.51 14.14
N LEU A 172 4.87 10.79 13.06
CA LEU A 172 3.99 9.80 12.44
C LEU A 172 3.57 8.69 13.43
N HIS A 173 4.46 8.27 14.32
CA HIS A 173 4.14 7.23 15.30
C HIS A 173 3.02 7.62 16.28
N GLU A 174 2.72 8.90 16.49
CA GLU A 174 1.56 9.31 17.31
C GLU A 174 0.25 8.88 16.64
N VAL A 175 0.14 9.08 15.32
CA VAL A 175 -1.04 8.68 14.53
C VAL A 175 -1.14 7.15 14.43
N LEU A 176 -0.01 6.48 14.21
CA LEU A 176 0.03 5.02 14.10
C LEU A 176 -0.31 4.33 15.45
N ARG A 177 -0.12 5.01 16.58
CA ARG A 177 -0.44 4.48 17.91
C ARG A 177 -1.89 4.74 18.33
N ASP A 178 -2.59 5.64 17.66
CA ASP A 178 -3.99 5.93 17.93
C ASP A 178 -4.87 4.77 17.44
N ARG A 179 -5.39 3.99 18.40
CA ARG A 179 -6.23 2.81 18.13
C ARG A 179 -7.53 3.15 17.42
N SER A 180 -8.04 4.38 17.59
CA SER A 180 -9.29 4.83 16.95
C SER A 180 -9.12 5.14 15.47
N ARG A 181 -7.87 5.37 15.03
CA ARG A 181 -7.50 5.71 13.65
C ARG A 181 -6.89 4.53 12.91
N ASN A 182 -5.97 3.83 13.57
CA ASN A 182 -5.18 2.79 12.92
C ASN A 182 -5.85 1.42 13.05
N VAL A 183 -6.59 1.04 12.01
CA VAL A 183 -7.21 -0.29 11.88
C VAL A 183 -6.18 -1.44 11.97
N LEU A 184 -4.93 -1.17 11.58
CA LEU A 184 -3.82 -2.11 11.64
C LEU A 184 -3.05 -2.07 12.98
N PHE A 185 -3.57 -1.37 13.99
CA PHE A 185 -2.95 -1.35 15.31
C PHE A 185 -2.91 -2.76 15.90
N ASN A 186 -1.73 -3.24 16.29
CA ASN A 186 -1.43 -4.59 16.77
C ASN A 186 -1.96 -5.71 15.84
N HIS A 187 -2.01 -5.46 14.53
CA HIS A 187 -2.52 -6.40 13.54
C HIS A 187 -1.77 -7.74 13.57
N LEU A 188 -0.46 -7.72 13.88
CA LEU A 188 0.37 -8.93 13.93
C LEU A 188 0.32 -9.64 15.29
N GLY A 189 -0.33 -9.05 16.31
CA GLY A 189 -0.32 -9.58 17.67
C GLY A 189 1.06 -9.54 18.34
N LEU A 190 1.99 -8.71 17.85
CA LEU A 190 3.36 -8.60 18.38
C LEU A 190 3.49 -7.47 19.41
N ARG A 191 2.41 -6.72 19.66
CA ARG A 191 2.41 -5.42 20.32
C ARG A 191 3.28 -4.40 19.60
N GLU A 192 3.48 -4.57 18.29
CA GLU A 192 4.44 -3.83 17.48
C GLU A 192 4.23 -2.31 17.56
N ASP A 193 2.98 -1.83 17.60
CA ASP A 193 2.70 -0.39 17.69
C ASP A 193 2.86 0.16 19.12
N SER A 194 2.95 -0.72 20.12
CA SER A 194 3.16 -0.35 21.53
C SER A 194 4.62 -0.49 21.97
N MET A 195 5.55 -0.85 21.08
CA MET A 195 6.96 -1.05 21.40
C MET A 195 7.78 0.25 21.51
N GLY A 196 7.14 1.43 21.39
CA GLY A 196 7.86 2.70 21.50
C GLY A 196 8.74 3.04 20.29
N MET A 197 8.57 2.38 19.14
CA MET A 197 9.34 2.65 17.91
C MET A 197 9.16 4.10 17.44
N MET A 198 10.27 4.82 17.29
CA MET A 198 10.26 6.22 16.85
C MET A 198 10.21 6.29 15.32
N ILE A 199 9.07 6.72 14.79
CA ILE A 199 8.83 6.89 13.35
C ILE A 199 8.61 8.38 13.10
N ARG A 200 9.62 9.06 12.54
CA ARG A 200 9.66 10.52 12.30
C ARG A 200 10.15 10.80 10.86
N PRO A 201 9.26 10.67 9.86
CA PRO A 201 9.61 10.96 8.48
C PRO A 201 9.73 12.48 8.24
N ASP A 202 10.54 12.88 7.26
CA ASP A 202 10.33 14.15 6.55
C ASP A 202 9.28 13.98 5.42
N CYS A 203 9.04 15.03 4.61
CA CYS A 203 8.05 14.96 3.53
C CYS A 203 8.34 13.84 2.51
N ALA A 204 9.61 13.57 2.19
CA ALA A 204 10.01 12.55 1.23
C ALA A 204 9.96 11.15 1.82
N ASP A 205 10.26 11.00 3.12
CA ASP A 205 10.15 9.74 3.84
C ASP A 205 8.69 9.29 4.04
N LEU A 206 7.78 10.24 4.28
CA LEU A 206 6.39 9.97 4.67
C LEU A 206 5.68 8.94 3.77
N PRO A 207 5.65 9.08 2.43
CA PRO A 207 5.02 8.09 1.56
C PRO A 207 5.67 6.70 1.69
N TYR A 208 6.99 6.62 1.81
CA TYR A 208 7.71 5.36 1.97
C TYR A 208 7.42 4.72 3.34
N PHE A 209 7.36 5.51 4.40
CA PHE A 209 7.08 5.02 5.76
C PHE A 209 5.66 4.48 5.87
N LEU A 210 4.67 5.17 5.29
CA LEU A 210 3.29 4.72 5.23
C LEU A 210 3.17 3.42 4.42
N ARG A 211 3.80 3.37 3.24
CA ARG A 211 3.80 2.19 2.36
C ARG A 211 4.49 0.99 3.01
N ALA A 212 5.65 1.20 3.64
CA ALA A 212 6.39 0.17 4.36
C ALA A 212 5.64 -0.35 5.58
N TYR A 213 5.01 0.54 6.36
CA TYR A 213 4.18 0.16 7.49
C TYR A 213 3.02 -0.74 7.05
N PHE A 214 2.28 -0.33 6.03
CA PHE A 214 1.20 -1.15 5.50
C PHE A 214 1.73 -2.49 4.96
N ALA A 215 2.84 -2.47 4.22
CA ALA A 215 3.45 -3.67 3.68
C ALA A 215 3.90 -4.66 4.77
N PHE A 216 4.52 -4.17 5.84
CA PHE A 216 4.93 -4.99 6.98
C PHE A 216 3.73 -5.66 7.66
N LYS A 217 2.66 -4.90 7.90
CA LYS A 217 1.42 -5.40 8.53
C LYS A 217 0.75 -6.46 7.67
N MET A 218 0.63 -6.18 6.38
CA MET A 218 -0.07 -7.03 5.43
C MET A 218 0.80 -8.19 4.90
N GLY A 219 2.10 -8.18 5.18
CA GLY A 219 3.05 -9.16 4.63
C GLY A 219 3.24 -9.01 3.12
N LEU A 220 3.30 -7.77 2.63
CA LEU A 220 3.49 -7.42 1.22
C LEU A 220 4.97 -7.15 0.92
N PRO A 221 5.40 -7.28 -0.35
CA PRO A 221 6.72 -6.84 -0.79
C PRO A 221 6.95 -5.34 -0.57
N PHE A 222 8.19 -4.96 -0.26
CA PHE A 222 8.59 -3.56 -0.13
C PHE A 222 10.05 -3.37 -0.55
N GLY A 223 10.36 -2.19 -1.06
CA GLY A 223 11.71 -1.75 -1.40
C GLY A 223 11.73 -0.27 -1.75
N TYR A 224 12.94 0.25 -1.94
CA TYR A 224 13.20 1.64 -2.28
C TYR A 224 14.42 1.73 -3.19
N THR A 225 14.53 2.83 -3.91
CA THR A 225 15.66 3.11 -4.79
C THR A 225 16.44 4.34 -4.36
N LYS A 226 17.76 4.23 -4.45
CA LYS A 226 18.67 5.37 -4.32
C LYS A 226 18.78 6.08 -5.65
N CYS A 227 18.56 7.38 -5.60
CA CYS A 227 18.66 8.26 -6.75
C CYS A 227 19.53 9.45 -6.38
N THR A 228 20.06 10.13 -7.39
CA THR A 228 20.71 11.42 -7.19
C THR A 228 19.66 12.48 -6.84
N ARG A 229 20.07 13.61 -6.27
CA ARG A 229 19.16 14.74 -6.00
C ARG A 229 18.77 15.52 -7.28
N GLY A 230 19.39 15.21 -8.42
CA GLY A 230 19.46 16.10 -9.58
C GLY A 230 20.49 17.21 -9.37
N GLY A 231 20.76 17.99 -10.41
CA GLY A 231 21.71 19.11 -10.38
C GLY A 231 22.43 19.32 -11.70
N GLY A 232 23.01 20.50 -11.90
CA GLY A 232 23.77 20.81 -13.13
C GLY A 232 22.93 20.81 -14.41
N GLY A 233 21.63 21.12 -14.32
CA GLY A 233 20.70 21.06 -15.45
C GLY A 233 20.10 19.67 -15.71
N GLU A 234 20.48 18.66 -14.92
CA GLU A 234 19.99 17.28 -15.06
C GLU A 234 19.02 16.92 -13.92
N GLY A 235 17.92 16.26 -14.28
CA GLY A 235 16.98 15.71 -13.31
C GLY A 235 17.57 14.55 -12.47
N PRO A 236 16.90 14.16 -11.36
CA PRO A 236 17.27 13.00 -10.56
C PRO A 236 17.37 11.70 -11.36
N LYS A 237 18.40 10.89 -11.10
CA LYS A 237 18.62 9.58 -11.75
C LYS A 237 18.84 8.50 -10.71
N CYS A 238 18.19 7.36 -10.88
CA CYS A 238 18.27 6.24 -9.98
C CYS A 238 19.40 5.27 -10.33
N HIS A 239 20.07 4.72 -9.31
CA HIS A 239 21.30 3.93 -9.51
C HIS A 239 21.41 2.70 -8.60
N GLY A 240 20.46 2.46 -7.69
CA GLY A 240 20.47 1.26 -6.86
C GLY A 240 19.10 0.95 -6.28
N TRP A 241 18.65 -0.29 -6.38
CA TRP A 241 17.36 -0.73 -5.83
C TRP A 241 17.58 -1.77 -4.74
N TRP A 242 16.98 -1.49 -3.58
CA TRP A 242 17.09 -2.32 -2.38
C TRP A 242 15.70 -2.71 -1.91
N ASN A 243 15.56 -3.91 -1.36
CA ASN A 243 14.28 -4.43 -0.92
C ASN A 243 14.46 -5.34 0.29
N ILE A 244 13.35 -5.80 0.84
CA ILE A 244 13.35 -6.58 2.09
C ILE A 244 14.07 -7.95 1.99
N GLN A 245 14.38 -8.43 0.79
CA GLN A 245 15.20 -9.61 0.55
C GLN A 245 16.67 -9.25 0.27
N ASN A 246 16.90 -8.17 -0.47
CA ASN A 246 18.22 -7.63 -0.82
C ASN A 246 18.41 -6.25 -0.20
N LEU A 247 18.87 -6.21 1.05
CA LEU A 247 19.09 -4.96 1.77
C LEU A 247 20.38 -4.28 1.35
N GLU A 248 20.38 -2.95 1.37
CA GLU A 248 21.58 -2.15 1.16
C GLU A 248 22.69 -2.57 2.15
N PRO A 249 23.91 -2.89 1.67
CA PRO A 249 25.05 -3.15 2.54
C PRO A 249 25.34 -1.95 3.46
N PRO A 250 25.87 -2.18 4.68
CA PRO A 250 26.37 -1.06 5.48
C PRO A 250 27.47 -0.31 4.72
N PRO A 251 27.58 1.02 4.88
CA PRO A 251 28.67 1.77 4.30
C PRO A 251 30.02 1.20 4.77
N ALA A 252 31.02 1.25 3.90
CA ALA A 252 32.37 0.84 4.26
C ALA A 252 32.84 1.63 5.49
N PRO A 253 33.53 1.00 6.45
CA PRO A 253 34.08 1.73 7.59
C PRO A 253 34.97 2.86 7.10
N GLU A 254 34.78 4.06 7.64
CA GLU A 254 35.62 5.20 7.28
C GLU A 254 37.09 4.87 7.60
N PRO A 255 38.05 5.24 6.73
CA PRO A 255 39.44 5.00 7.03
C PRO A 255 39.84 5.74 8.32
N PRO A 256 40.76 5.15 9.12
CA PRO A 256 41.26 5.78 10.34
C PRO A 256 41.74 7.22 10.08
N PRO A 257 41.65 8.13 11.08
CA PRO A 257 42.06 9.53 10.92
C PRO A 257 43.49 9.70 10.39
N GLU A 258 44.40 8.78 10.73
CA GLU A 258 45.80 8.74 10.28
C GLU A 258 45.93 8.62 8.75
N GLN A 259 44.98 7.96 8.09
CA GLN A 259 44.96 7.84 6.62
C GLN A 259 44.29 9.03 5.91
N ARG A 260 43.64 9.95 6.63
CA ARG A 260 43.08 11.17 6.03
C ARG A 260 44.10 12.29 5.84
N ILE A 261 45.27 12.21 6.48
CA ILE A 261 46.29 13.28 6.48
C ILE A 261 47.45 12.97 5.50
N ALA A 262 47.60 11.74 5.01
CA ALA A 262 48.69 11.38 4.11
C ALA A 262 48.45 11.85 2.65
N SER A 263 48.82 13.09 2.35
CA SER A 263 49.33 13.49 1.03
C SER A 263 50.87 13.61 1.11
N PRO A 264 51.62 13.46 0.01
CA PRO A 264 52.88 12.73 0.02
C PRO A 264 54.08 13.61 0.35
N THR A 265 54.58 13.52 1.58
CA THR A 265 55.94 13.96 1.91
C THR A 265 56.55 13.02 2.95
N GLY A 266 57.32 12.03 2.50
CA GLY A 266 58.10 11.19 3.42
C GLY A 266 58.49 9.84 2.81
N VAL A 267 59.62 9.79 2.11
CA VAL A 267 60.24 8.58 1.53
C VAL A 267 60.81 7.60 2.58
N MET A 268 60.31 7.59 3.82
CA MET A 268 60.97 6.88 4.93
C MET A 268 60.08 6.00 5.82
N GLU A 269 58.82 5.77 5.44
CA GLU A 269 57.92 4.78 6.11
C GLU A 269 57.61 3.55 5.23
N MET A 270 58.54 3.17 4.35
CA MET A 270 58.28 2.13 3.33
C MET A 270 58.45 0.67 3.79
N PHE A 271 58.67 0.40 5.09
CA PHE A 271 59.08 -0.95 5.55
C PHE A 271 58.39 -1.50 6.81
N GLN A 272 57.24 -0.97 7.25
CA GLN A 272 56.41 -1.65 8.26
C GLN A 272 55.06 -2.06 7.67
N ALA A 273 54.94 -3.37 7.39
CA ALA A 273 53.67 -3.97 7.02
C ALA A 273 52.73 -3.95 8.24
N PRO A 274 51.53 -3.35 8.15
CA PRO A 274 50.56 -3.42 9.23
C PRO A 274 50.14 -4.87 9.44
N ALA A 275 50.08 -5.31 10.71
CA ALA A 275 49.60 -6.62 11.06
C ALA A 275 48.16 -6.82 10.53
N PRO A 276 47.85 -7.96 9.88
CA PRO A 276 46.50 -8.20 9.38
C PRO A 276 45.53 -8.24 10.57
N GLN A 277 44.67 -7.23 10.67
CA GLN A 277 43.54 -7.30 11.58
C GLN A 277 42.62 -8.43 11.11
N PRO A 278 42.09 -9.26 12.04
CA PRO A 278 41.13 -10.29 11.67
C PRO A 278 39.91 -9.61 11.06
N VAL A 279 39.73 -9.78 9.74
CA VAL A 279 38.56 -9.32 9.01
C VAL A 279 37.40 -10.17 9.46
N VAL A 280 36.66 -9.71 10.49
CA VAL A 280 35.36 -10.28 10.80
C VAL A 280 34.49 -10.02 9.57
N PRO A 281 33.98 -11.05 8.87
CA PRO A 281 33.13 -10.83 7.71
C PRO A 281 31.93 -9.98 8.16
N PRO A 282 31.57 -8.92 7.42
CA PRO A 282 30.46 -8.07 7.81
C PRO A 282 29.20 -8.94 7.93
N VAL A 283 28.62 -9.00 9.13
CA VAL A 283 27.32 -9.66 9.34
C VAL A 283 26.34 -8.98 8.39
N SER A 284 25.64 -9.76 7.55
CA SER A 284 24.71 -9.18 6.59
C SER A 284 23.70 -8.28 7.32
N ARG A 285 23.35 -7.12 6.72
CA ARG A 285 22.39 -6.19 7.33
C ARG A 285 21.07 -6.89 7.66
N LEU A 286 20.65 -7.82 6.81
CA LEU A 286 19.45 -8.64 7.02
C LEU A 286 19.57 -9.51 8.28
N ALA A 287 20.70 -10.19 8.49
CA ALA A 287 20.92 -10.97 9.70
C ALA A 287 20.90 -10.08 10.95
N SER A 288 21.49 -8.88 10.88
CA SER A 288 21.51 -7.92 11.99
C SER A 288 20.10 -7.46 12.38
N LEU A 289 19.28 -7.06 11.41
CA LEU A 289 17.89 -6.64 11.66
C LEU A 289 17.03 -7.81 12.19
N LYS A 290 17.21 -9.02 11.64
CA LYS A 290 16.47 -10.20 12.10
C LYS A 290 16.77 -10.58 13.55
N ARG A 291 17.97 -10.31 14.06
CA ARG A 291 18.32 -10.54 15.49
C ARG A 291 17.51 -9.68 16.45
N LEU A 292 17.00 -8.53 16.00
CA LEU A 292 16.12 -7.66 16.80
C LEU A 292 14.70 -8.23 16.95
N GLY A 293 14.34 -9.24 16.14
CA GLY A 293 12.97 -9.72 15.99
C GLY A 293 12.16 -8.89 14.97
N LEU A 294 10.99 -9.39 14.60
CA LEU A 294 10.19 -8.81 13.49
C LEU A 294 9.85 -7.33 13.68
N ALA A 295 9.26 -6.98 14.82
CA ALA A 295 8.76 -5.62 15.04
C ALA A 295 9.91 -4.61 15.22
N ALA A 296 10.87 -4.89 16.10
CA ALA A 296 12.02 -4.01 16.30
C ALA A 296 12.92 -3.93 15.05
N GLY A 297 13.10 -5.04 14.33
CA GLY A 297 13.81 -5.07 13.05
C GLY A 297 13.13 -4.23 11.96
N PHE A 298 11.81 -4.21 11.92
CA PHE A 298 11.05 -3.29 11.05
C PHE A 298 11.26 -1.82 11.43
N GLY A 299 11.16 -1.50 12.73
CA GLY A 299 11.40 -0.14 13.22
C GLY A 299 12.80 0.37 12.87
N GLU A 300 13.81 -0.49 13.02
CA GLU A 300 15.18 -0.17 12.64
C GLU A 300 15.34 -0.02 11.11
N TYR A 301 14.72 -0.90 10.32
CA TYR A 301 14.72 -0.79 8.85
C TYR A 301 14.16 0.55 8.35
N LEU A 302 13.05 1.03 8.92
CA LEU A 302 12.54 2.36 8.59
C LEU A 302 13.57 3.46 8.90
N ARG A 303 14.13 3.42 10.11
CA ARG A 303 14.99 4.47 10.65
C ARG A 303 16.36 4.58 9.99
N SER A 304 16.95 3.46 9.54
CA SER A 304 18.34 3.44 9.05
C SER A 304 18.51 2.89 7.63
N SER A 305 17.47 2.31 7.02
CA SER A 305 17.55 1.88 5.61
C SER A 305 16.70 2.78 4.74
N VAL A 306 15.42 2.95 5.09
CA VAL A 306 14.51 3.78 4.29
C VAL A 306 14.87 5.26 4.43
N ALA A 307 14.95 5.78 5.67
CA ALA A 307 15.27 7.19 5.92
C ALA A 307 16.60 7.66 5.31
N ASP A 308 17.64 6.81 5.38
CA ASP A 308 18.96 7.12 4.81
C ASP A 308 19.00 6.92 3.27
N GLY A 309 18.02 6.20 2.73
CA GLY A 309 17.99 5.76 1.34
C GLY A 309 17.19 6.66 0.40
N VAL A 310 16.17 7.35 0.91
CA VAL A 310 15.23 8.16 0.11
C VAL A 310 15.36 9.64 0.43
N HIS A 311 15.01 10.48 -0.55
CA HIS A 311 14.94 11.92 -0.39
C HIS A 311 14.03 12.52 -1.46
N SER A 312 13.80 13.83 -1.45
CA SER A 312 12.92 14.51 -2.42
C SER A 312 13.25 14.24 -3.90
N GLY A 313 14.52 14.04 -4.25
CA GLY A 313 14.94 13.64 -5.60
C GLY A 313 14.46 12.24 -6.03
N THR A 314 14.24 11.31 -5.10
CA THR A 314 13.80 9.93 -5.37
C THR A 314 12.41 9.92 -6.00
N GLY A 315 11.54 10.84 -5.56
CA GLY A 315 10.21 11.02 -6.13
C GLY A 315 10.19 11.82 -7.44
N ARG A 316 11.19 12.67 -7.69
CA ARG A 316 11.23 13.61 -8.83
C ARG A 316 11.93 13.06 -10.08
N THR A 317 12.20 11.77 -10.16
CA THR A 317 12.74 11.16 -11.40
C THR A 317 11.84 11.42 -12.61
N ALA A 318 12.38 11.26 -13.82
CA ALA A 318 11.63 11.41 -15.05
C ALA A 318 10.38 10.51 -15.07
N LEU A 319 9.28 11.00 -15.66
CA LEU A 319 7.97 10.30 -15.62
C LEU A 319 8.00 8.93 -16.32
N ASN A 320 8.90 8.75 -17.29
CA ASN A 320 9.11 7.50 -18.02
C ASN A 320 10.26 6.63 -17.45
N ASP A 321 10.82 6.96 -16.28
CA ASP A 321 11.90 6.18 -15.68
C ASP A 321 11.35 4.95 -14.92
N ASP A 322 11.48 3.78 -15.53
CA ASP A 322 11.12 2.49 -14.95
C ASP A 322 12.04 2.04 -13.81
N ASN A 323 13.19 2.69 -13.61
CA ASN A 323 14.10 2.37 -12.49
C ASN A 323 13.72 3.08 -11.19
N SER A 324 12.75 3.99 -11.22
CA SER A 324 12.23 4.70 -10.04
C SER A 324 11.17 3.90 -9.30
N ASP A 325 10.87 4.24 -8.04
CA ASP A 325 9.84 3.53 -7.25
C ASP A 325 8.41 3.95 -7.60
N TYR A 326 8.25 4.99 -8.40
CA TYR A 326 6.97 5.63 -8.69
C TYR A 326 6.64 5.55 -10.17
N TYR A 327 5.34 5.49 -10.48
CA TYR A 327 4.82 5.68 -11.83
C TYR A 327 3.82 6.84 -11.85
N PRO A 328 3.76 7.63 -12.93
CA PRO A 328 2.81 8.72 -13.05
C PRO A 328 1.38 8.18 -13.16
N VAL A 329 0.42 8.92 -12.59
CA VAL A 329 -1.00 8.61 -12.74
C VAL A 329 -1.73 9.75 -13.43
N SER A 330 -2.78 9.42 -14.18
CA SER A 330 -3.62 10.43 -14.82
C SER A 330 -4.30 11.34 -13.79
N LEU A 331 -4.64 12.56 -14.18
CA LEU A 331 -5.44 13.47 -13.37
C LEU A 331 -6.93 13.14 -13.50
N LYS A 332 -7.33 11.97 -13.00
CA LYS A 332 -8.72 11.49 -12.99
C LYS A 332 -9.14 11.10 -11.58
N GLU A 333 -10.44 11.13 -11.33
CA GLU A 333 -11.04 10.71 -10.07
C GLU A 333 -10.63 9.28 -9.69
N GLU A 334 -10.60 8.37 -10.66
CA GLU A 334 -10.33 6.96 -10.43
C GLU A 334 -8.87 6.67 -10.09
N THR A 335 -7.96 7.61 -10.39
CA THR A 335 -6.51 7.42 -10.19
C THR A 335 -5.95 8.29 -9.05
N LEU A 336 -6.59 9.41 -8.72
CA LEU A 336 -6.24 10.29 -7.60
C LEU A 336 -6.85 9.81 -6.27
N ARG A 337 -6.63 8.54 -5.93
CA ARG A 337 -7.12 7.89 -4.70
C ARG A 337 -6.24 8.26 -3.49
N PRO A 338 -6.73 8.08 -2.25
CA PRO A 338 -5.87 8.15 -1.08
C PRO A 338 -4.63 7.25 -1.22
N GLY A 339 -3.49 7.70 -0.71
CA GLY A 339 -2.19 7.06 -0.89
C GLY A 339 -1.46 7.45 -2.18
N THR A 340 -2.11 8.13 -3.14
CA THR A 340 -1.42 8.79 -4.26
C THR A 340 -0.51 9.88 -3.75
N VAL A 341 0.72 9.93 -4.26
CA VAL A 341 1.76 10.88 -3.86
C VAL A 341 1.76 12.04 -4.85
N TYR A 342 1.72 13.28 -4.35
CA TYR A 342 1.99 14.46 -5.14
C TYR A 342 3.38 14.99 -4.79
N ILE A 343 4.18 15.26 -5.82
CA ILE A 343 5.56 15.73 -5.68
C ILE A 343 5.70 17.00 -6.48
N ASP A 344 6.03 18.10 -5.83
CA ASP A 344 6.21 19.38 -6.51
C ASP A 344 7.60 19.47 -7.19
N PRO A 345 7.82 20.46 -8.07
CA PRO A 345 9.10 20.62 -8.76
C PRO A 345 10.29 20.91 -7.84
N TYR A 346 10.05 21.43 -6.64
CA TYR A 346 11.07 21.86 -5.69
C TYR A 346 11.36 20.81 -4.60
N GLY A 347 10.63 19.70 -4.61
CA GLY A 347 10.86 18.54 -3.77
C GLY A 347 9.95 18.43 -2.55
N HIS A 348 8.91 19.27 -2.41
CA HIS A 348 7.89 19.03 -1.40
C HIS A 348 6.99 17.88 -1.83
N VAL A 349 6.67 17.00 -0.88
CA VAL A 349 5.94 15.76 -1.13
C VAL A 349 4.73 15.70 -0.19
N LEU A 350 3.58 15.37 -0.77
CA LEU A 350 2.32 15.17 -0.05
C LEU A 350 1.71 13.83 -0.42
N VAL A 351 0.97 13.22 0.49
CA VAL A 351 0.18 12.00 0.25
C VAL A 351 -1.29 12.37 0.32
N LEU A 352 -2.06 12.08 -0.73
CA LEU A 352 -3.50 12.28 -0.70
C LEU A 352 -4.12 11.41 0.38
N ALA A 353 -4.95 12.02 1.23
CA ALA A 353 -5.62 11.35 2.34
C ALA A 353 -7.12 11.18 2.09
N LYS A 354 -7.77 12.18 1.48
CA LYS A 354 -9.21 12.14 1.20
C LYS A 354 -9.55 13.03 0.01
N ARG A 355 -10.56 12.66 -0.76
CA ARG A 355 -11.14 13.53 -1.78
C ARG A 355 -12.52 14.00 -1.34
N MET A 356 -12.77 15.29 -1.50
CA MET A 356 -14.07 15.91 -1.31
C MET A 356 -14.67 16.22 -2.67
N ALA A 357 -15.85 15.64 -2.94
CA ALA A 357 -16.61 15.99 -4.12
C ALA A 357 -16.99 17.47 -4.09
N GLN A 358 -17.08 18.09 -5.27
CA GLN A 358 -17.66 19.41 -5.42
C GLN A 358 -19.17 19.34 -5.13
N SER A 359 -19.69 20.35 -4.46
CA SER A 359 -21.12 20.58 -4.23
C SER A 359 -21.55 21.93 -4.80
N ASP A 360 -22.84 22.23 -4.72
CA ASP A 360 -23.39 23.52 -5.18
C ASP A 360 -22.83 24.71 -4.35
N ASP A 361 -22.45 24.47 -3.10
CA ASP A 361 -21.99 25.46 -2.13
C ASP A 361 -20.46 25.46 -1.90
N ALA A 362 -19.73 24.44 -2.37
CA ALA A 362 -18.29 24.33 -2.15
C ALA A 362 -17.53 23.68 -3.32
N ALA A 363 -16.34 24.21 -3.61
CA ALA A 363 -15.42 23.62 -4.57
C ALA A 363 -14.91 22.26 -4.07
N GLY A 364 -14.75 21.30 -4.99
CA GLY A 364 -14.08 20.04 -4.69
C GLY A 364 -12.62 20.28 -4.28
N LEU A 365 -12.14 19.50 -3.32
CA LEU A 365 -10.77 19.62 -2.81
C LEU A 365 -10.22 18.25 -2.42
N PHE A 366 -8.90 18.16 -2.28
CA PHE A 366 -8.26 17.05 -1.61
C PHE A 366 -7.84 17.45 -0.20
N LEU A 367 -7.89 16.50 0.72
CA LEU A 367 -7.06 16.53 1.90
C LEU A 367 -5.80 15.74 1.60
N ALA A 368 -4.65 16.29 1.96
CA ALA A 368 -3.37 15.63 1.84
C ALA A 368 -2.63 15.71 3.18
N VAL A 369 -1.68 14.81 3.39
CA VAL A 369 -0.78 14.84 4.54
C VAL A 369 0.64 15.03 4.06
N ASP A 370 1.40 15.80 4.83
CA ASP A 370 2.83 15.93 4.65
C ASP A 370 3.53 15.85 6.01
N ALA A 371 4.84 15.67 5.95
CA ALA A 371 5.69 15.70 7.12
C ALA A 371 6.75 16.79 6.96
N GLN A 372 7.13 17.41 8.08
CA GLN A 372 8.14 18.46 8.12
C GLN A 372 9.50 17.86 8.52
N PRO A 373 10.62 18.57 8.27
CA PRO A 373 11.95 18.09 8.68
C PRO A 373 12.10 17.85 10.18
N ASP A 374 11.27 18.47 11.02
CA ASP A 374 11.21 18.21 12.46
C ASP A 374 10.41 16.93 12.82
N GLY A 375 9.88 16.22 11.82
CA GLY A 375 9.07 15.01 11.97
C GLY A 375 7.58 15.26 12.17
N THR A 376 7.14 16.52 12.29
CA THR A 376 5.72 16.87 12.46
C THR A 376 4.93 16.42 11.24
N VAL A 377 3.84 15.68 11.44
CA VAL A 377 2.92 15.26 10.39
C VAL A 377 1.65 16.09 10.49
N ALA A 378 1.19 16.68 9.38
CA ALA A 378 0.01 17.51 9.37
C ALA A 378 -0.92 17.18 8.20
N ARG A 379 -2.23 17.35 8.41
CA ARG A 379 -3.23 17.28 7.34
C ARG A 379 -3.52 18.67 6.81
N LYS A 380 -3.51 18.81 5.50
CA LYS A 380 -3.66 20.08 4.77
C LYS A 380 -4.77 19.98 3.73
N ARG A 381 -5.40 21.11 3.44
CA ARG A 381 -6.25 21.26 2.25
C ARG A 381 -5.34 21.43 1.04
N PHE A 382 -5.63 20.70 -0.02
CA PHE A 382 -4.87 20.69 -1.26
C PHE A 382 -5.86 20.79 -2.43
N TRP A 383 -5.75 21.86 -3.20
CA TRP A 383 -6.65 22.14 -4.33
C TRP A 383 -5.86 22.70 -5.51
N ARG A 384 -6.54 22.97 -6.63
CA ARG A 384 -5.89 23.39 -7.88
C ARG A 384 -4.90 24.54 -7.72
N GLY A 385 -5.16 25.50 -6.81
CA GLY A 385 -4.27 26.63 -6.55
C GLY A 385 -2.94 26.26 -5.87
N ASN A 386 -2.82 25.06 -5.30
CA ASN A 386 -1.58 24.55 -4.71
C ASN A 386 -0.73 23.76 -5.72
N PHE A 387 -1.25 23.45 -6.91
CA PHE A 387 -0.55 22.58 -7.86
C PHE A 387 0.59 23.36 -8.52
N LEU A 388 1.82 22.99 -8.20
CA LEU A 388 3.00 23.40 -8.92
C LEU A 388 3.33 22.33 -9.98
N PHE A 389 3.46 22.77 -11.23
CA PHE A 389 3.96 21.95 -12.32
C PHE A 389 5.16 22.64 -12.93
N ALA A 390 6.14 21.86 -13.35
CA ALA A 390 7.25 22.34 -14.14
C ALA A 390 7.41 21.44 -15.36
N GLN A 391 7.73 22.05 -16.50
CA GLN A 391 8.10 21.36 -17.72
C GLN A 391 9.62 21.31 -17.92
N ASP A 392 10.38 21.97 -17.04
CA ASP A 392 11.84 21.95 -17.05
C ASP A 392 12.34 20.54 -16.69
N PRO A 393 12.98 19.82 -17.63
CA PRO A 393 13.50 18.47 -17.37
C PRO A 393 14.56 18.43 -16.27
N ALA A 394 15.24 19.55 -15.97
CA ALA A 394 16.20 19.66 -14.88
C ALA A 394 15.54 19.52 -13.50
N LEU A 395 14.25 19.83 -13.39
CA LEU A 395 13.45 19.63 -12.18
C LEU A 395 12.86 18.20 -12.11
N GLY A 396 13.14 17.38 -13.12
CA GLY A 396 12.70 16.00 -13.21
C GLY A 396 11.23 15.87 -13.58
N GLY A 397 10.55 14.86 -13.05
CA GLY A 397 9.13 14.58 -13.32
C GLY A 397 8.24 14.85 -12.10
N PRO A 398 7.88 16.10 -11.78
CA PRO A 398 6.91 16.40 -10.73
C PRO A 398 5.48 16.00 -11.12
N GLY A 399 4.59 15.88 -10.14
CA GLY A 399 3.17 15.59 -10.33
C GLY A 399 2.64 14.46 -9.45
N PHE A 400 1.49 13.92 -9.84
CA PHE A 400 0.84 12.83 -9.13
C PHE A 400 1.38 11.48 -9.56
N LYS A 401 1.74 10.65 -8.58
CA LYS A 401 2.35 9.34 -8.77
C LYS A 401 1.80 8.33 -7.77
N ARG A 402 1.95 7.05 -8.09
CA ARG A 402 1.75 5.95 -7.15
C ARG A 402 3.00 5.07 -7.10
N PHE A 403 3.15 4.34 -6.00
CA PHE A 403 4.20 3.33 -5.88
C PHE A 403 4.00 2.25 -6.94
N ARG A 404 5.07 1.92 -7.67
CA ARG A 404 5.07 0.75 -8.54
C ARG A 404 4.83 -0.50 -7.69
N PRO A 405 3.87 -1.36 -8.07
CA PRO A 405 3.72 -2.65 -7.43
C PRO A 405 5.04 -3.44 -7.48
N ILE A 406 5.41 -4.02 -6.35
CA ILE A 406 6.52 -4.97 -6.29
C ILE A 406 5.92 -6.36 -6.32
N VAL A 407 6.28 -7.12 -7.34
CA VAL A 407 5.82 -8.50 -7.55
C VAL A 407 6.94 -9.47 -7.26
N ARG A 408 6.56 -10.70 -6.95
CA ARG A 408 7.49 -11.82 -6.78
C ARG A 408 7.54 -12.59 -8.09
N ASP A 409 8.74 -12.82 -8.62
CA ASP A 409 8.92 -13.65 -9.80
C ASP A 409 8.81 -15.15 -9.45
N LYS A 410 8.92 -16.01 -10.48
CA LYS A 410 8.86 -17.47 -10.33
C LYS A 410 9.97 -18.04 -9.44
N ASN A 411 11.10 -17.33 -9.33
CA ASN A 411 12.26 -17.74 -8.53
C ASN A 411 12.18 -17.21 -7.08
N GLY A 412 11.11 -16.47 -6.74
CA GLY A 412 10.93 -15.89 -5.42
C GLY A 412 11.64 -14.55 -5.20
N ALA A 413 12.32 -14.02 -6.23
CA ALA A 413 12.95 -12.71 -6.19
C ALA A 413 11.91 -11.61 -6.39
N LEU A 414 12.10 -10.49 -5.70
CA LEU A 414 11.25 -9.32 -5.90
C LEU A 414 11.71 -8.53 -7.13
N ARG A 415 10.74 -7.97 -7.86
CA ARG A 415 10.98 -6.94 -8.89
C ARG A 415 9.86 -5.90 -8.85
N ARG A 416 10.16 -4.69 -9.31
CA ARG A 416 9.14 -3.65 -9.58
C ARG A 416 8.54 -3.86 -10.97
N LEU A 417 7.28 -3.48 -11.14
CA LEU A 417 6.64 -3.38 -12.45
C LEU A 417 7.10 -2.12 -13.20
N THR A 418 7.23 -2.21 -14.51
CA THR A 418 7.47 -1.06 -15.41
C THR A 418 6.21 -0.22 -15.59
N ASN A 419 6.29 0.92 -16.29
CA ASN A 419 5.10 1.72 -16.63
C ASN A 419 4.12 1.01 -17.57
N ALA A 420 4.60 0.02 -18.33
CA ALA A 420 3.80 -0.71 -19.32
C ALA A 420 3.07 -1.93 -18.73
N GLU A 421 3.52 -2.39 -17.55
CA GLU A 421 2.92 -3.48 -16.77
C GLU A 421 1.95 -2.92 -15.71
#